data_AF-A0A5B0RND1-F1
#
_entry.id   AF-A0A5B0RND1-F1
#
_cell.length_a   1.000
_cell.length_b   1.000
_cell.length_c   1.000
_cell.angle_alpha   90.00
_cell.angle_beta   90.00
_cell.angle_gamma   90.00
#
_symmetry.space_group_name_H-M   'P 1'
#
loop_
_entity.id
_entity.type
_entity.pdbx_description
1 polymer ?
#
loop_
_entity_poly.entity_id
_entity_poly.type
_entity_poly.pdbx_seq_one_letter_code
_entity_poly.pdbx_strand_id
1 'polypeptide(L)'
;MSRFLRLIASVLVMASLGVTGGNSQTSYFGCKRDVDGVCSKILPSGLETRLVWAVRLHRKKRDYACYDGFYPQCCMQGKYQDIDKGPMTIPSGPVPYCDAGGQ
;
A
#
# COMPACT_ATOMS: atom_id res chain seq x y z
N MET A 1 -20.16 -55.76 -6.10
CA MET A 1 -19.73 -55.18 -4.81
C MET A 1 -18.99 -53.87 -5.10
N SER A 2 -19.65 -52.75 -4.83
CA SER A 2 -19.22 -51.38 -5.14
C SER A 2 -17.96 -50.97 -4.40
N ARG A 3 -17.02 -50.31 -5.07
CA ARG A 3 -15.91 -49.59 -4.43
C ARG A 3 -15.95 -48.11 -4.81
N PHE A 4 -16.11 -47.31 -3.76
CA PHE A 4 -16.27 -45.87 -3.72
C PHE A 4 -15.01 -45.15 -4.22
N LEU A 5 -15.15 -44.27 -5.21
CA LEU A 5 -14.15 -43.25 -5.54
C LEU A 5 -14.62 -41.92 -4.96
N ARG A 6 -13.82 -41.41 -4.02
CA ARG A 6 -14.09 -40.25 -3.18
C ARG A 6 -14.10 -38.97 -4.03
N LEU A 7 -15.21 -38.25 -4.01
CA LEU A 7 -15.30 -36.88 -4.55
C LEU A 7 -14.51 -35.95 -3.62
N ILE A 8 -13.41 -35.36 -4.10
CA ILE A 8 -12.70 -34.31 -3.38
C ILE A 8 -13.46 -33.01 -3.61
N ALA A 9 -14.36 -32.68 -2.69
CA ALA A 9 -15.01 -31.38 -2.63
C ALA A 9 -13.96 -30.32 -2.26
N SER A 10 -13.56 -29.49 -3.22
CA SER A 10 -12.68 -28.36 -2.99
C SER A 10 -13.50 -27.20 -2.44
N VAL A 11 -13.47 -27.02 -1.11
CA VAL A 11 -14.11 -25.88 -0.44
C VAL A 11 -13.17 -24.68 -0.55
N LEU A 12 -13.37 -23.86 -1.58
CA LEU A 12 -12.75 -22.54 -1.69
C LEU A 12 -13.51 -21.57 -0.79
N VAL A 13 -13.08 -21.42 0.47
CA VAL A 13 -13.50 -20.28 1.30
C VAL A 13 -12.69 -19.06 0.85
N MET A 14 -13.17 -18.34 -0.16
CA MET A 14 -12.76 -16.96 -0.36
C MET A 14 -13.60 -16.09 0.58
N ALA A 15 -13.11 -15.87 1.80
CA ALA A 15 -13.60 -14.79 2.63
C ALA A 15 -12.96 -13.48 2.16
N SER A 16 -13.51 -12.87 1.12
CA SER A 16 -13.21 -11.47 0.80
C SER A 16 -14.01 -10.58 1.76
N LEU A 17 -13.39 -10.25 2.90
CA LEU A 17 -13.82 -9.11 3.70
C LEU A 17 -13.55 -7.83 2.89
N GLY A 18 -14.47 -7.49 2.00
CA GLY A 18 -14.64 -6.15 1.50
C GLY A 18 -15.26 -5.32 2.63
N VAL A 19 -14.43 -4.69 3.46
CA VAL A 19 -14.92 -3.69 4.42
C VAL A 19 -15.25 -2.43 3.63
N THR A 20 -16.52 -2.30 3.25
CA THR A 20 -17.11 -1.04 2.82
C THR A 20 -17.55 -0.28 4.08
N GLY A 21 -16.78 0.73 4.46
CA GLY A 21 -17.13 1.65 5.55
C GLY A 21 -16.55 3.02 5.25
N GLY A 22 -17.42 3.99 4.93
CA GLY A 22 -17.03 5.34 4.56
C GLY A 22 -16.40 6.12 5.72
N ASN A 23 -15.13 6.49 5.56
CA ASN A 23 -14.49 7.75 5.98
C ASN A 23 -12.98 7.60 5.80
N SER A 24 -12.35 8.58 5.12
CA SER A 24 -10.89 8.68 4.92
C SER A 24 -10.23 7.35 4.54
N GLN A 25 -10.38 6.95 3.28
CA GLN A 25 -9.93 5.66 2.75
C GLN A 25 -8.48 5.38 3.19
N THR A 26 -8.33 4.46 4.16
CA THR A 26 -7.04 4.05 4.69
C THR A 26 -6.55 2.87 3.88
N SER A 27 -5.35 2.97 3.33
CA SER A 27 -4.71 1.91 2.57
C SER A 27 -3.61 1.27 3.41
N TYR A 28 -3.77 -0.01 3.71
CA TYR A 28 -2.76 -0.81 4.40
C TYR A 28 -1.90 -1.55 3.38
N PHE A 29 -0.59 -1.60 3.59
CA PHE A 29 0.33 -2.26 2.66
C PHE A 29 1.62 -2.74 3.33
N GLY A 30 2.24 -3.75 2.73
CA GLY A 30 3.56 -4.22 3.10
C GLY A 30 4.61 -3.81 2.06
N CYS A 31 5.84 -3.58 2.52
CA CYS A 31 6.99 -3.47 1.62
C CYS A 31 8.03 -4.56 1.89
N LYS A 32 8.80 -4.89 0.84
CA LYS A 32 9.99 -5.78 0.93
C LYS A 32 11.02 -5.21 1.91
N ARG A 33 12.12 -5.95 2.12
CA ARG A 33 13.29 -5.38 2.81
C ARG A 33 13.92 -4.26 1.95
N ASP A 34 14.62 -3.36 2.63
CA ASP A 34 15.46 -2.32 2.01
C ASP A 34 14.70 -1.31 1.12
N VAL A 35 13.44 -1.08 1.47
CA VAL A 35 12.56 -0.06 0.88
C VAL A 35 11.83 0.71 1.99
N ASP A 36 11.49 1.96 1.69
CA ASP A 36 10.71 2.85 2.55
C ASP A 36 9.25 2.90 2.10
N GLY A 37 8.33 2.91 3.07
CA GLY A 37 6.91 3.11 2.82
C GLY A 37 6.61 4.60 2.66
N VAL A 38 6.15 5.00 1.47
CA VAL A 38 5.74 6.36 1.14
C VAL A 38 4.26 6.35 0.76
N CYS A 39 3.58 7.45 1.03
CA CYS A 39 2.20 7.70 0.65
C CYS A 39 2.17 8.83 -0.36
N SER A 40 1.46 8.64 -1.46
CA SER A 40 1.35 9.60 -2.56
C SER A 40 -0.08 10.07 -2.78
N LYS A 41 -0.29 11.35 -3.10
CA LYS A 41 -1.60 11.86 -3.48
C LYS A 41 -1.47 12.95 -4.52
N ILE A 42 -2.18 12.77 -5.64
CA ILE A 42 -2.29 13.81 -6.67
C ILE A 42 -3.05 14.99 -6.05
N LEU A 43 -2.48 16.19 -6.14
CA LEU A 43 -3.08 17.42 -5.65
C LEU A 43 -4.24 17.84 -6.55
N PRO A 44 -5.18 18.70 -6.06
CA PRO A 44 -6.37 19.09 -6.82
C PRO A 44 -6.09 19.71 -8.20
N SER A 45 -4.91 20.31 -8.40
CA SER A 45 -4.47 20.84 -9.70
C SER A 45 -4.22 19.74 -10.74
N GLY A 46 -4.00 18.49 -10.33
CA GLY A 46 -3.65 17.37 -11.19
C GLY A 46 -2.21 17.38 -11.72
N LEU A 47 -1.46 18.44 -11.48
CA LEU A 47 -0.10 18.64 -12.02
C LEU A 47 1.00 18.13 -11.08
N GLU A 48 0.65 17.92 -9.82
CA GLU A 48 1.60 17.62 -8.76
C GLU A 48 1.11 16.47 -7.89
N THR A 49 2.06 15.68 -7.40
CA THR A 49 1.85 14.63 -6.41
C THR A 49 2.55 15.01 -5.13
N ARG A 50 1.82 14.99 -4.01
CA ARG A 50 2.37 15.14 -2.68
C ARG A 50 2.79 13.79 -2.13
N LEU A 51 3.98 13.73 -1.54
CA LEU A 51 4.57 12.57 -0.89
C LEU A 51 4.71 12.83 0.61
N VAL A 52 4.34 11.84 1.41
CA VAL A 52 4.54 11.81 2.87
C VAL A 52 4.99 10.42 3.29
N TRP A 53 5.59 10.29 4.47
CA TRP A 53 5.93 8.98 5.01
C TRP A 53 4.66 8.19 5.34
N ALA A 54 4.68 6.90 5.01
CA ALA A 54 3.65 5.99 5.48
C ALA A 54 3.81 5.71 6.97
N VAL A 55 2.69 5.54 7.66
CA VAL A 55 2.72 5.25 9.10
C VAL A 55 3.02 3.78 9.30
N ARG A 56 4.12 3.49 10.00
CA ARG A 56 4.51 2.11 10.34
C ARG A 56 3.64 1.56 11.47
N LEU A 57 2.91 0.48 11.22
CA LEU A 57 1.94 -0.09 12.16
C LEU A 57 2.58 -0.94 13.26
N HIS A 58 3.70 -1.59 12.94
CA HIS A 58 4.35 -2.52 13.86
C HIS A 58 5.86 -2.29 13.89
N ARG A 59 6.40 -2.18 15.09
CA ARG A 59 7.85 -2.12 15.30
C ARG A 59 8.48 -3.40 14.73
N LYS A 60 9.60 -3.25 14.02
CA LYS A 60 10.34 -4.34 13.34
C LYS A 60 9.65 -5.00 12.13
N LYS A 61 8.37 -4.77 11.85
CA LYS A 61 7.73 -5.19 10.59
C LYS A 61 7.69 -4.07 9.56
N ARG A 62 7.41 -4.37 8.30
CA ARG A 62 7.31 -3.38 7.20
C ARG A 62 5.87 -3.23 6.74
N ASP A 63 4.97 -3.21 7.72
CA ASP A 63 3.53 -3.04 7.54
C ASP A 63 3.21 -1.57 7.78
N TYR A 64 2.60 -0.94 6.79
CA TYR A 64 2.40 0.50 6.70
C TYR A 64 0.93 0.83 6.43
N ALA A 65 0.58 2.09 6.70
CA ALA A 65 -0.70 2.68 6.35
C ALA A 65 -0.54 4.05 5.70
N CYS A 66 -1.37 4.30 4.70
CA CYS A 66 -1.65 5.61 4.14
C CYS A 66 -3.07 6.04 4.52
N TYR A 67 -3.21 7.27 4.99
CA TYR A 67 -4.50 7.84 5.40
C TYR A 67 -5.01 8.84 4.35
N ASP A 68 -6.24 9.32 4.53
CA ASP A 68 -6.83 10.43 3.76
C ASP A 68 -6.83 10.24 2.23
N GLY A 69 -6.96 8.99 1.79
CA GLY A 69 -6.95 8.62 0.37
C GLY A 69 -5.59 8.79 -0.31
N PHE A 70 -4.50 8.84 0.46
CA PHE A 70 -3.16 8.68 -0.11
C PHE A 70 -2.95 7.23 -0.56
N TYR A 71 -2.27 7.08 -1.68
CA TYR A 71 -1.97 5.82 -2.32
C TYR A 71 -0.60 5.28 -1.89
N PRO A 72 -0.49 3.98 -1.55
CA PRO A 72 0.74 3.36 -1.06
C PRO A 72 1.83 3.22 -2.13
N GLN A 73 3.07 3.48 -1.73
CA GLN A 73 4.28 3.38 -2.53
C GLN A 73 5.39 2.68 -1.74
N CYS A 74 6.03 1.67 -2.32
CA CYS A 74 7.26 1.09 -1.77
C CYS A 74 8.46 1.63 -2.55
N CYS A 75 9.22 2.53 -1.94
CA CYS A 75 10.29 3.26 -2.60
C CYS A 75 11.66 2.73 -2.20
N MET A 76 12.64 2.80 -3.10
CA MET A 76 14.04 2.54 -2.74
C MET A 76 14.44 3.36 -1.51
N GLN A 77 15.07 2.70 -0.54
CA GLN A 77 15.38 3.31 0.73
C GLN A 77 16.22 4.60 0.59
N GLY A 78 15.85 5.64 1.33
CA GLY A 78 16.54 6.92 1.39
C GLY A 78 16.33 7.85 0.19
N LYS A 79 15.57 7.44 -0.84
CA LYS A 79 15.33 8.30 -2.02
C LYS A 79 14.51 9.55 -1.73
N TYR A 80 13.62 9.48 -0.75
CA TYR A 80 12.71 10.57 -0.40
C TYR A 80 12.97 11.09 1.02
N GLN A 81 14.24 11.06 1.48
CA GLN A 81 14.60 11.45 2.85
C GLN A 81 14.21 12.90 3.20
N ASP A 82 14.09 13.78 2.21
CA ASP A 82 13.62 15.16 2.42
C ASP A 82 12.21 15.25 3.00
N ILE A 83 11.41 14.16 2.94
CA ILE A 83 10.12 14.08 3.63
C ILE A 83 10.26 14.25 5.16
N ASP A 84 11.45 13.94 5.73
CA ASP A 84 11.75 14.19 7.15
C ASP A 84 11.62 15.67 7.54
N LYS A 85 11.83 16.58 6.58
CA LYS A 85 11.70 18.04 6.78
C LYS A 85 10.26 18.52 6.59
N GLY A 86 9.39 17.66 6.07
CA GLY A 86 8.01 17.96 5.73
C GLY A 86 7.58 17.31 4.43
N PRO A 87 6.28 17.32 4.10
CA PRO A 87 5.76 16.75 2.86
C PRO A 87 6.50 17.26 1.62
N MET A 88 6.83 16.36 0.71
CA MET A 88 7.48 16.69 -0.56
C MET A 88 6.43 16.78 -1.68
N THR A 89 6.66 17.62 -2.68
CA THR A 89 5.85 17.67 -3.90
C THR A 89 6.73 17.35 -5.10
N ILE A 90 6.22 16.52 -6.01
CA ILE A 90 6.85 16.17 -7.29
C ILE A 90 5.83 16.36 -8.42
N PRO A 91 6.25 16.43 -9.70
CA PRO A 91 5.31 16.38 -10.82
C PRO A 91 4.41 15.15 -10.75
N SER A 92 3.15 15.28 -11.20
CA SER A 92 2.21 14.17 -11.20
C SER A 92 2.64 13.05 -12.16
N GLY A 93 2.21 11.83 -11.85
CA GLY A 93 2.58 10.61 -12.58
C GLY A 93 3.12 9.51 -11.66
N PRO A 94 3.77 8.48 -12.24
CA PRO A 94 4.44 7.44 -11.46
C PRO A 94 5.51 8.05 -10.55
N VAL A 95 5.53 7.61 -9.28
CA VAL A 95 6.53 8.08 -8.32
C VAL A 95 7.88 7.40 -8.63
N PRO A 96 8.94 8.13 -9.00
CA PRO A 96 10.21 7.53 -9.39
C PRO A 96 10.81 6.65 -8.29
N TYR A 97 11.49 5.56 -8.66
CA TYR A 97 12.14 4.64 -7.72
C TYR A 97 11.17 3.95 -6.74
N CYS A 98 9.89 3.87 -7.08
CA CYS A 98 8.88 3.22 -6.26
C CYS A 98 8.06 2.20 -7.05
N ASP A 99 7.62 1.17 -6.33
CA ASP A 99 6.60 0.23 -6.77
C ASP A 99 5.24 0.65 -6.18
N ALA A 100 4.25 0.82 -7.06
CA ALA A 100 2.90 1.21 -6.70
C ALA A 100 2.10 0.04 -6.10
N GLY A 101 1.29 0.31 -5.08
CA GLY A 101 0.29 -0.64 -4.57
C GLY A 101 0.79 -1.56 -3.44
N GLY A 102 2.05 -1.43 -3.03
CA GLY A 102 2.62 -2.33 -2.04
C GLY A 102 2.80 -3.76 -2.57
N GLN A 103 3.11 -4.69 -1.67
CA GLN A 103 3.43 -6.07 -1.99
C GLN A 103 2.41 -7.06 -1.47
#